data_AF-A0A968MJD3-F1
#
_entry.id   AF-A0A968MJD3-F1
#
_cell.length_a   1.000
_cell.length_b   1.000
_cell.length_c   1.000
_cell.angle_alpha   90.00
_cell.angle_beta   90.00
_cell.angle_gamma   90.00
#
_symmetry.space_group_name_H-M   'P 1'
#
loop_
_entity.id
_entity.type
_entity.pdbx_description
1 polymer ?
#
loop_
_entity_poly.entity_id
_entity_poly.type
_entity_poly.pdbx_seq_one_letter_code
_entity_poly.pdbx_strand_id
1 'polypeptide(L)'
;MFCRYSGSNFMDDWSKNRFVFNGSLSVRVFKGLQIRLGGNYQIINDQISLPKGEASIEDLLLAQRQAATNFQASMNVGMNYTFGALYNNVVNTRL
;
A
#
# COMPACT_ATOMS: atom_id res chain seq x y z
N MET A 1 13.73 4.71 1.69
CA MET A 1 12.95 4.06 0.62
C MET A 1 12.79 2.60 1.00
N PHE A 2 11.60 2.02 0.82
CA PHE A 2 11.43 0.57 0.92
C PHE A 2 10.60 0.06 -0.25
N CYS A 3 10.91 -1.14 -0.70
CA CYS A 3 10.11 -1.88 -1.68
C CYS A 3 9.99 -3.32 -1.19
N ARG A 4 8.80 -3.89 -1.29
CA ARG A 4 8.52 -5.29 -0.96
C ARG A 4 7.63 -5.89 -2.03
N TYR A 5 8.00 -7.07 -2.51
CA TYR A 5 7.15 -7.90 -3.35
C TYR A 5 6.93 -9.25 -2.68
N SER A 6 5.79 -9.87 -2.95
CA SER A 6 5.47 -11.24 -2.54
C SER A 6 4.50 -11.87 -3.53
N GLY A 7 4.62 -13.17 -3.76
CA GLY A 7 3.70 -13.93 -4.60
C GLY A 7 3.35 -15.28 -3.97
N SER A 8 2.15 -15.76 -4.25
CA SER A 8 1.64 -17.07 -3.81
C SER A 8 0.78 -17.69 -4.91
N ASN A 9 0.78 -19.02 -4.97
CA ASN A 9 0.03 -19.80 -5.97
C ASN A 9 -0.55 -21.06 -5.32
N PHE A 10 -1.66 -21.56 -5.84
CA PHE A 10 -2.16 -22.89 -5.51
C PHE A 10 -1.45 -23.95 -6.36
N MET A 11 -1.00 -25.03 -5.73
CA MET A 11 -0.23 -26.08 -6.42
C MET A 11 -1.09 -26.86 -7.43
N ASP A 12 -2.36 -27.10 -7.10
CA ASP A 12 -3.30 -27.86 -7.95
C ASP A 12 -3.87 -27.03 -9.11
N ASP A 13 -3.73 -25.70 -9.05
CA ASP A 13 -4.31 -24.77 -10.01
C ASP A 13 -3.53 -23.45 -10.05
N TRP A 14 -2.62 -23.33 -11.02
CA TRP A 14 -1.75 -22.16 -11.18
C TRP A 14 -2.49 -20.90 -11.64
N SER A 15 -3.73 -21.03 -12.12
CA SER A 15 -4.57 -19.87 -12.42
C SER A 15 -4.95 -19.12 -11.14
N LYS A 16 -4.94 -19.81 -9.99
CA LYS A 16 -5.19 -19.22 -8.67
C LYS A 16 -3.90 -18.76 -8.05
N ASN A 17 -3.65 -17.47 -8.21
CA ASN A 17 -2.43 -16.84 -7.75
C ASN A 17 -2.67 -15.44 -7.20
N ARG A 18 -1.71 -14.97 -6.42
CA ARG A 18 -1.69 -13.62 -5.90
C ARG A 18 -0.30 -13.05 -6.02
N PHE A 19 -0.22 -11.83 -6.50
CA PHE A 19 0.99 -11.04 -6.51
C PHE A 19 0.74 -9.74 -5.77
N VAL A 20 1.65 -9.35 -4.89
CA VAL A 20 1.56 -8.14 -4.08
C VAL A 20 2.87 -7.39 -4.19
N PHE A 21 2.78 -6.12 -4.55
CA PHE A 21 3.88 -5.16 -4.57
C PHE A 21 3.54 -3.98 -3.69
N ASN A 22 4.47 -3.57 -2.83
CA ASN A 22 4.37 -2.39 -1.97
C ASN A 22 5.65 -1.58 -2.12
N GLY A 23 5.51 -0.26 -2.21
CA GLY A 23 6.65 0.64 -2.31
C GLY A 23 6.42 1.94 -1.56
N SER A 24 7.51 2.51 -1.04
CA SER A 24 7.53 3.90 -0.62
C SER A 24 8.88 4.58 -0.86
N LEU A 25 8.79 5.86 -1.19
CA LEU A 25 9.90 6.77 -1.40
C LEU A 25 9.70 7.99 -0.50
N SER A 26 10.77 8.45 0.13
CA SER A 26 10.75 9.67 0.95
C SER A 26 11.92 10.55 0.51
N VAL A 27 11.61 11.75 0.04
CA VAL A 27 12.59 12.69 -0.51
C VAL A 27 12.57 13.96 0.34
N ARG A 28 13.75 14.38 0.81
CA ARG A 28 13.93 15.70 1.43
C ARG A 28 14.17 16.70 0.31
N VAL A 29 13.22 17.62 0.12
CA VAL A 29 13.30 18.62 -0.97
C VAL A 29 14.15 19.81 -0.54
N PHE A 30 13.91 20.31 0.67
CA PHE A 30 14.72 21.35 1.32
C PHE A 30 14.64 21.21 2.85
N LYS A 31 15.40 22.02 3.59
CA LYS A 31 15.45 21.93 5.05
C LYS A 31 14.04 22.08 5.66
N GLY A 32 13.65 21.11 6.47
CA GLY A 32 12.32 21.06 7.08
C GLY A 32 11.23 20.46 6.19
N LEU A 33 11.39 20.38 4.86
CA LEU A 33 10.38 19.79 3.97
C LEU A 33 10.75 18.38 3.50
N GLN A 34 9.83 17.44 3.70
CA GLN A 34 9.90 16.07 3.16
C GLN A 34 8.61 15.72 2.41
N ILE A 35 8.77 15.14 1.21
CA ILE A 35 7.69 14.52 0.44
C ILE A 35 7.81 13.00 0.60
N ARG A 36 6.68 12.33 0.81
CA ARG A 36 6.54 10.87 0.81
C ARG A 36 5.61 10.44 -0.31
N LEU A 37 6.05 9.47 -1.08
CA LEU A 37 5.27 8.77 -2.08
C LEU A 37 5.17 7.32 -1.62
N GLY A 38 3.98 6.74 -1.66
CA GLY A 38 3.78 5.33 -1.37
C GLY A 38 2.70 4.75 -2.26
N GLY A 39 2.66 3.43 -2.31
CA GLY A 39 1.61 2.73 -3.03
C GLY A 39 1.71 1.22 -2.89
N ASN A 40 0.62 0.57 -3.26
CA ASN A 40 0.54 -0.87 -3.40
C ASN A 40 -0.12 -1.24 -4.72
N TYR A 41 0.27 -2.38 -5.26
CA TYR A 41 -0.35 -3.01 -6.41
C TYR A 41 -0.51 -4.50 -6.16
N GLN A 42 -1.70 -5.02 -6.37
CA GLN A 42 -2.06 -6.40 -6.11
C GLN A 42 -2.76 -6.99 -7.32
N ILE A 43 -2.35 -8.18 -7.73
CA ILE A 43 -3.09 -9.04 -8.65
C ILE A 43 -3.70 -10.16 -7.80
N ILE A 44 -5.01 -10.39 -7.93
CA ILE A 44 -5.78 -11.25 -7.03
C ILE A 44 -6.62 -12.24 -7.86
N ASN A 45 -6.10 -13.44 -8.06
CA ASN A 45 -6.77 -14.52 -8.77
C ASN A 45 -7.15 -15.70 -7.85
N ASP A 46 -7.04 -15.52 -6.53
CA ASP A 46 -7.20 -16.57 -5.52
C ASP A 46 -8.49 -16.44 -4.67
N GLN A 47 -9.51 -15.71 -5.16
CA GLN A 47 -10.79 -15.47 -4.47
C GLN A 47 -11.74 -16.69 -4.51
N ILE A 48 -11.27 -17.85 -4.06
CA ILE A 48 -11.99 -19.13 -4.13
C ILE A 48 -13.24 -19.22 -3.25
N SER A 49 -13.36 -18.37 -2.23
CA SER A 49 -14.53 -18.30 -1.34
C SER A 49 -15.71 -17.56 -1.95
N LEU A 50 -15.55 -16.91 -3.11
CA LEU A 50 -16.63 -16.22 -3.78
C LEU A 50 -17.61 -17.24 -4.41
N PRO A 51 -18.93 -17.11 -4.14
CA PRO A 51 -19.93 -17.97 -4.78
C PRO A 51 -19.85 -17.83 -6.30
N LYS A 52 -19.97 -18.97 -7.01
CA LYS A 52 -20.05 -18.97 -8.47
C LYS A 52 -21.36 -18.28 -8.92
N GLY A 53 -21.27 -17.19 -9.65
CA GLY A 53 -22.42 -16.43 -10.18
C GLY A 53 -22.19 -14.92 -10.11
N GLU A 54 -22.99 -14.15 -10.85
CA GLU A 54 -22.99 -12.69 -10.70
C GLU A 54 -23.62 -12.31 -9.35
N ALA A 55 -22.94 -11.46 -8.58
CA ALA A 55 -23.53 -10.89 -7.37
C ALA A 55 -24.63 -9.89 -7.78
N SER A 56 -25.80 -9.98 -7.17
CA SER A 56 -26.85 -8.98 -7.43
C SER A 56 -26.37 -7.59 -7.00
N ILE A 57 -26.84 -6.55 -7.68
CA ILE A 57 -26.52 -5.16 -7.31
C ILE A 57 -26.96 -4.86 -5.87
N GLU A 58 -28.08 -5.41 -5.40
CA GLU A 58 -28.48 -5.24 -4.00
C GLU A 58 -27.49 -5.90 -3.02
N ASP A 59 -26.99 -7.10 -3.33
CA ASP A 59 -26.00 -7.81 -2.49
C ASP A 59 -24.69 -7.01 -2.37
N LEU A 60 -24.27 -6.36 -3.46
CA LEU A 60 -23.06 -5.53 -3.50
C LEU A 60 -23.23 -4.23 -2.72
N LEU A 61 -24.38 -3.55 -2.87
CA LEU A 61 -24.68 -2.29 -2.18
C LEU A 61 -24.91 -2.49 -0.68
N LEU A 62 -25.45 -3.64 -0.28
CA LEU A 62 -25.60 -4.03 1.12
C LEU A 62 -24.32 -4.62 1.73
N ALA A 63 -23.22 -4.65 0.96
CA ALA A 63 -21.93 -5.23 1.35
C ALA A 63 -22.02 -6.69 1.85
N GLN A 64 -23.03 -7.43 1.37
CA GLN A 64 -23.24 -8.83 1.74
C GLN A 64 -22.30 -9.77 0.98
N ARG A 65 -21.73 -9.32 -0.14
CA ARG A 65 -20.78 -10.07 -0.96
C ARG A 65 -19.59 -9.22 -1.40
N GLN A 66 -18.39 -9.80 -1.37
CA GLN A 66 -17.20 -9.20 -1.96
C GLN A 66 -17.33 -9.19 -3.49
N ALA A 67 -17.06 -8.03 -4.11
CA ALA A 67 -16.98 -7.92 -5.56
C ALA A 67 -15.74 -8.66 -6.08
N ALA A 68 -15.93 -9.56 -7.06
CA ALA A 68 -14.82 -10.23 -7.73
C ALA A 68 -13.89 -9.18 -8.35
N THR A 69 -12.67 -9.07 -7.83
CA THR A 69 -11.72 -8.01 -8.20
C THR A 69 -10.40 -8.62 -8.63
N ASN A 70 -10.02 -8.48 -9.90
CA ASN A 70 -8.81 -9.12 -10.43
C ASN A 70 -7.53 -8.38 -10.03
N PHE A 71 -7.64 -7.09 -9.68
CA PHE A 71 -6.51 -6.28 -9.23
C PHE A 71 -6.94 -5.19 -8.25
N GLN A 72 -6.04 -4.81 -7.35
CA GLN A 72 -6.22 -3.67 -6.47
C GLN A 72 -4.96 -2.79 -6.51
N ALA A 73 -5.14 -1.49 -6.73
CA ALA A 73 -4.06 -0.52 -6.72
C ALA A 73 -4.40 0.63 -5.77
N SER A 74 -3.42 1.10 -5.00
CA SER A 74 -3.54 2.34 -4.26
C SER A 74 -2.22 3.12 -4.31
N MET A 75 -2.34 4.43 -4.21
CA MET A 75 -1.21 5.36 -4.16
C MET A 75 -1.50 6.40 -3.10
N ASN A 76 -0.47 6.80 -2.37
CA ASN A 76 -0.54 7.88 -1.40
C ASN A 76 0.60 8.87 -1.62
N VAL A 77 0.28 10.15 -1.49
CA VAL A 77 1.25 11.25 -1.49
C VAL A 77 1.10 11.99 -0.17
N GLY A 78 2.20 12.22 0.52
CA GLY A 78 2.25 12.91 1.79
C GLY A 78 3.33 13.98 1.81
N MET A 79 3.08 15.06 2.54
CA MET A 79 4.03 16.15 2.72
C MET A 79 4.17 16.44 4.22
N ASN A 80 5.40 16.61 4.70
CA ASN A 80 5.66 17.03 6.07
C ASN A 80 6.60 18.23 6.06
N TYR A 81 6.22 19.28 6.78
CA TYR A 81 7.08 20.42 7.04
C TYR A 81 7.33 20.54 8.54
N THR A 82 8.59 20.61 8.95
CA THR A 82 9.00 20.80 10.35
C THR A 82 9.39 22.26 10.57
N PHE A 83 8.60 22.96 11.38
CA PHE A 83 8.92 24.29 11.87
C PHE A 83 9.96 24.19 13.01
N GLY A 84 11.08 24.91 12.88
CA GLY A 84 12.11 24.97 13.91
C GLY A 84 13.15 23.84 13.85
N ALA A 85 14.34 24.17 13.34
CA ALA A 85 15.64 23.56 13.69
C ALA A 85 16.76 24.31 12.93
N LEU A 86 16.91 25.62 13.18
CA LEU A 86 18.07 26.35 12.66
C LEU A 86 19.28 26.20 13.58
N TYR A 87 19.08 26.20 14.91
CA TYR A 87 20.14 26.06 15.91
C TYR A 87 19.60 25.41 17.19
N ASN A 88 19.87 24.12 17.40
CA ASN A 88 20.01 23.58 18.75
C ASN A 88 20.78 22.26 18.68
N ASN A 89 22.04 22.36 18.25
CA ASN A 89 23.05 21.48 18.82
C ASN A 89 23.38 22.09 20.19
N VAL A 90 22.50 21.95 21.19
CA VAL A 90 22.93 22.12 22.59
C VAL A 90 23.82 20.92 22.87
N VAL A 91 25.09 21.02 22.45
CA VAL A 91 26.13 20.12 22.90
C VAL A 91 26.40 20.55 24.34
N ASN A 92 26.02 19.72 25.30
CA ASN A 92 26.36 19.96 26.69
C ASN A 92 27.85 19.60 26.89
N THR A 93 28.75 20.52 26.56
CA THR A 93 30.17 20.36 26.90
C THR A 93 30.34 20.67 28.38
N ARG A 94 30.38 19.62 29.21
CA ARG A 94 30.84 19.75 30.58
C ARG A 94 32.37 19.91 30.54
N LEU A 95 32.87 21.07 30.97
CA LEU A 95 34.22 21.23 31.51
C LEU A 95 34.24 20.69 32.93
#